data_AF-A0A2D8P5K9-F1
#
_entry.id   AF-A0A2D8P5K9-F1
#
_cell.length_a   1.000
_cell.length_b   1.000
_cell.length_c   1.000
_cell.angle_alpha   90.00
_cell.angle_beta   90.00
_cell.angle_gamma   90.00
#
_symmetry.space_group_name_H-M   'P 1'
#
loop_
_entity.id
_entity.type
_entity.pdbx_description
1 polymer ?
#
loop_
_entity_poly.entity_id
_entity_poly.type
_entity_poly.pdbx_seq_one_letter_code
_entity_poly.pdbx_strand_id
1 'polypeptide(L)'
;MCEARPGTSDSQCACATDALRADVGAEALALYDAVADEAASARAGGIRRREAWDEGIVAVATSRGVGITDLLNRMNSVGRAHRVAIDGCA
;
A
#
# COMPACT_ATOMS: atom_id res chain seq x y z
N MET A 1 5.26 -3.22 3.07
CA MET A 1 3.85 -2.90 3.41
C MET A 1 3.59 -2.43 4.84
N CYS A 2 4.19 -3.01 5.87
CA CYS A 2 3.84 -2.69 7.27
C CYS A 2 4.59 -1.51 7.89
N GLU A 3 5.62 -1.00 7.22
CA GLU A 3 6.53 0.05 7.73
C GLU A 3 5.84 1.39 8.09
N ALA A 4 4.54 1.50 7.84
CA ALA A 4 3.76 2.71 8.05
C ALA A 4 3.00 2.79 9.40
N ARG A 5 2.82 1.68 10.15
CA ARG A 5 2.14 1.70 11.47
C ARG A 5 3.11 1.38 12.61
N PRO A 6 3.54 2.40 13.37
CA PRO A 6 4.20 2.18 14.66
C PRO A 6 3.35 1.29 15.56
N GLY A 7 3.96 0.29 16.21
CA GLY A 7 3.27 -0.59 17.16
C GLY A 7 2.61 -1.85 16.56
N THR A 8 2.83 -2.16 15.28
CA THR A 8 2.43 -3.46 14.69
C THR A 8 3.62 -4.43 14.74
N SER A 9 3.41 -5.65 15.23
CA SER A 9 4.46 -6.69 15.28
C SER A 9 4.64 -7.38 13.92
N ASP A 10 5.78 -8.06 13.73
CA ASP A 10 6.04 -8.84 12.51
C ASP A 10 4.99 -9.93 12.26
N SER A 11 4.48 -10.56 13.32
CA SER A 11 3.43 -11.58 13.24
C SER A 11 2.08 -10.99 12.83
N GLN A 12 1.72 -9.81 13.36
CA GLN A 12 0.52 -9.09 12.95
C GLN A 12 0.61 -8.65 11.49
N CYS A 13 1.79 -8.23 11.05
CA CYS A 13 2.05 -7.84 9.68
C CYS A 13 1.95 -9.00 8.68
N ALA A 14 2.50 -10.16 9.03
CA ALA A 14 2.36 -11.37 8.22
C ALA A 14 0.89 -11.79 8.09
N CYS A 15 0.18 -11.85 9.23
CA CYS A 15 -1.25 -12.14 9.28
C CYS A 15 -2.07 -11.16 8.41
N ALA A 16 -1.81 -9.86 8.54
CA ALA A 16 -2.54 -8.84 7.77
C ALA A 16 -2.24 -8.91 6.28
N THR A 17 -0.99 -9.23 5.90
CA THR A 17 -0.58 -9.40 4.51
C THR A 17 -1.28 -10.60 3.87
N ASP A 18 -1.38 -11.71 4.59
CA ASP A 18 -2.05 -12.92 4.08
C ASP A 18 -3.56 -12.73 3.98
N ALA A 19 -4.18 -12.11 5.00
CA ALA A 19 -5.59 -11.73 4.96
C ALA A 19 -5.90 -10.76 3.82
N LEU A 20 -5.05 -9.74 3.62
CA LEU A 20 -5.19 -8.79 2.53
C LEU A 20 -5.05 -9.48 1.17
N ARG A 21 -4.07 -10.39 1.00
CA ARG A 21 -3.89 -11.15 -0.25
C ARG A 21 -5.13 -11.95 -0.61
N ALA A 22 -5.78 -12.58 0.38
CA ALA A 22 -7.00 -13.34 0.18
C ALA A 22 -8.20 -12.46 -0.21
N ASP A 23 -8.28 -11.24 0.31
CA ASP A 23 -9.40 -10.31 0.06
C ASP A 23 -9.28 -9.56 -1.28
N VAL A 24 -8.13 -8.94 -1.56
CA VAL A 24 -7.98 -8.07 -2.74
C VAL A 24 -7.38 -8.78 -3.96
N GLY A 25 -6.86 -10.00 -3.77
CA GLY A 25 -6.17 -10.78 -4.79
C GLY A 25 -4.74 -10.31 -5.07
N ALA A 26 -3.97 -11.19 -5.73
CA ALA A 26 -2.53 -10.99 -5.92
C ALA A 26 -2.17 -9.76 -6.77
N GLU A 27 -2.96 -9.43 -7.80
CA GLU A 27 -2.67 -8.30 -8.68
C GLU A 27 -2.84 -6.95 -7.95
N ALA A 28 -3.91 -6.80 -7.17
CA ALA A 28 -4.15 -5.58 -6.40
C ALA A 28 -3.10 -5.41 -5.31
N LEU A 29 -2.69 -6.52 -4.69
CA LEU A 29 -1.59 -6.53 -3.72
C LEU A 29 -0.27 -6.08 -4.35
N ALA A 30 0.08 -6.62 -5.52
CA ALA A 30 1.31 -6.27 -6.21
C ALA A 30 1.36 -4.80 -6.68
N LEU A 31 0.20 -4.19 -6.98
CA LEU A 31 0.09 -2.76 -7.24
C LEU A 31 0.30 -1.94 -5.97
N TYR A 32 -0.30 -2.38 -4.87
CA TYR A 32 -0.20 -1.73 -3.57
C TYR A 32 1.21 -1.78 -2.99
N ASP A 33 1.91 -2.91 -3.17
CA ASP A 33 3.34 -3.05 -2.86
C ASP A 33 4.17 -2.05 -3.66
N ALA A 34 4.00 -2.02 -4.98
CA ALA A 34 4.77 -1.11 -5.84
C ALA A 34 4.56 0.37 -5.47
N VAL A 35 3.32 0.78 -5.16
CA VAL A 35 3.03 2.16 -4.72
C VAL A 35 3.67 2.43 -3.35
N ALA A 36 3.64 1.46 -2.44
CA ALA A 36 4.26 1.60 -1.12
C ALA A 36 5.79 1.74 -1.21
N ASP A 37 6.45 1.02 -2.13
CA ASP A 37 7.90 1.08 -2.34
C ASP A 37 8.35 2.43 -2.92
N GLU A 38 7.62 2.93 -3.92
CA GLU A 38 7.85 4.28 -4.47
C GLU A 38 7.63 5.36 -3.40
N ALA A 39 6.56 5.24 -2.62
CA ALA A 39 6.27 6.16 -1.53
C ALA A 39 7.35 6.09 -0.42
N ALA A 40 7.87 4.90 -0.10
CA ALA A 40 8.96 4.75 0.85
C ALA A 40 10.24 5.46 0.37
N SER A 41 10.56 5.30 -0.91
CA SER A 41 11.70 5.98 -1.55
C SER A 41 11.56 7.51 -1.53
N ALA A 42 10.38 8.03 -1.89
CA ALA A 42 10.09 9.47 -1.80
C ALA A 42 10.20 10.01 -0.36
N ARG A 43 9.73 9.24 0.63
CA ARG A 43 9.87 9.61 2.05
C ARG A 43 11.31 9.62 2.52
N ALA A 44 12.15 8.70 2.05
CA ALA A 44 13.59 8.72 2.32
C ALA A 44 14.25 10.00 1.76
N GLY A 45 13.70 10.56 0.69
CA GLY A 45 14.07 11.86 0.13
C GLY A 45 13.53 13.09 0.90
N GLY A 46 12.80 12.89 1.99
CA GLY A 46 12.26 13.99 2.83
C GLY A 46 10.83 14.44 2.48
N ILE A 47 10.18 13.78 1.52
CA ILE A 47 8.81 14.10 1.13
C ILE A 47 7.81 13.65 2.20
N ARG A 48 6.76 14.44 2.43
CA ARG A 48 5.76 14.10 3.45
C ARG A 48 4.97 12.88 3.03
N ARG A 49 4.51 12.09 4.01
CA ARG A 49 3.85 10.80 3.79
C ARG A 49 2.73 10.83 2.74
N ARG A 50 1.87 11.85 2.75
CA ARG A 50 0.77 11.97 1.78
C ARG A 50 1.29 12.25 0.38
N GLU A 51 2.18 13.23 0.25
CA GLU A 51 2.79 13.62 -1.03
C GLU A 51 3.56 12.45 -1.64
N ALA A 52 4.32 11.71 -0.82
CA ALA A 52 5.05 10.53 -1.25
C ALA A 52 4.12 9.41 -1.75
N TRP A 53 2.94 9.24 -1.13
CA TRP A 53 1.94 8.30 -1.62
C TRP A 53 1.38 8.72 -2.98
N ASP A 54 1.05 10.00 -3.13
CA ASP A 54 0.55 10.55 -4.39
C ASP A 54 1.60 10.41 -5.51
N GLU A 55 2.88 10.64 -5.21
CA GLU A 55 3.99 10.40 -6.13
C GLU A 55 4.11 8.91 -6.51
N GLY A 56 4.00 8.00 -5.55
CA GLY A 56 4.02 6.57 -5.82
C GLY A 56 2.86 6.12 -6.73
N ILE A 57 1.66 6.69 -6.55
CA ILE A 57 0.53 6.45 -7.45
C ILE A 57 0.86 6.93 -8.87
N VAL A 58 1.42 8.13 -9.02
CA VAL A 58 1.78 8.67 -10.35
C VAL A 58 2.86 7.82 -11.02
N ALA A 59 3.89 7.41 -10.30
CA ALA A 59 4.99 6.58 -10.82
C ALA A 59 4.49 5.20 -11.28
N VAL A 60 3.71 4.51 -10.45
CA VAL A 60 3.16 3.19 -10.78
C VAL A 60 2.12 3.28 -11.90
N ALA A 61 1.27 4.31 -11.91
CA ALA A 61 0.30 4.51 -12.98
C ALA A 61 1.00 4.72 -14.33
N THR A 62 2.02 5.57 -14.36
CA THR A 62 2.80 5.88 -15.56
C THR A 62 3.54 4.63 -16.07
N SER A 63 4.25 3.93 -15.18
CA SER A 63 5.04 2.75 -15.56
C SER A 63 4.19 1.58 -16.06
N ARG A 64 2.95 1.43 -15.55
CA ARG A 64 2.03 0.35 -15.94
C ARG A 64 1.00 0.74 -16.99
N GLY A 65 1.00 1.99 -17.44
CA GLY A 65 0.04 2.49 -18.43
C GLY A 65 -1.42 2.45 -17.94
N VAL A 66 -1.65 2.59 -16.63
CA VAL A 66 -2.99 2.60 -16.03
C VAL A 66 -3.42 4.01 -15.66
N GLY A 67 -4.73 4.26 -15.59
CA GLY A 67 -5.26 5.56 -15.17
C GLY A 67 -4.87 5.91 -13.74
N ILE A 68 -4.33 7.11 -13.52
CA ILE A 68 -3.93 7.60 -12.19
C ILE A 68 -5.11 7.58 -11.22
N THR A 69 -6.28 8.10 -11.63
CA THR A 69 -7.49 8.13 -10.80
C THR A 69 -8.00 6.73 -10.47
N ASP A 70 -7.95 5.80 -11.44
CA ASP A 70 -8.39 4.42 -11.23
C ASP A 70 -7.46 3.70 -10.27
N LEU A 71 -6.15 3.87 -10.42
CA LEU A 71 -5.16 3.31 -9.51
C LEU A 71 -5.35 3.88 -8.10
N LEU A 72 -5.50 5.21 -7.96
CA LEU A 72 -5.75 5.84 -6.67
C LEU A 72 -6.99 5.27 -5.97
N ASN A 73 -8.10 5.14 -6.70
CA ASN A 73 -9.34 4.58 -6.15
C ASN A 73 -9.16 3.12 -5.72
N ARG A 74 -8.48 2.30 -6.54
CA ARG A 74 -8.15 0.91 -6.21
C ARG A 74 -7.28 0.85 -4.95
N MET A 75 -6.22 1.63 -4.89
CA MET A 75 -5.27 1.66 -3.77
C MET A 75 -5.89 2.20 -2.48
N ASN A 76 -6.84 3.14 -2.58
CA ASN A 76 -7.64 3.58 -1.43
C ASN A 76 -8.51 2.44 -0.86
N SER A 77 -9.06 1.59 -1.74
CA SER A 77 -9.80 0.41 -1.32
C SER A 77 -8.90 -0.62 -0.65
N VAL A 78 -7.76 -0.95 -1.27
CA VAL A 78 -6.77 -1.87 -0.69
C VAL A 78 -6.25 -1.34 0.64
N GLY A 79 -5.95 -0.05 0.76
CA GLY A 79 -5.50 0.56 2.00
C GLY A 79 -6.54 0.52 3.12
N ARG A 80 -7.84 0.52 2.81
CA ARG A 80 -8.91 0.28 3.81
C ARG A 80 -8.93 -1.18 4.25
N ALA A 81 -8.92 -2.11 3.30
CA ALA A 81 -8.87 -3.54 3.58
C ALA A 81 -7.64 -3.90 4.43
N HIS A 82 -6.48 -3.32 4.12
CA HIS A 82 -5.25 -3.54 4.87
C HIS A 82 -5.35 -3.06 6.32
N ARG A 83 -6.00 -1.91 6.58
CA ARG A 83 -6.24 -1.44 7.95
C ARG A 83 -7.13 -2.41 8.73
N VAL A 84 -8.22 -2.87 8.11
CA VAL A 84 -9.12 -3.86 8.71
C VAL A 84 -8.38 -5.17 8.99
N ALA A 85 -7.54 -5.63 8.06
CA ALA A 85 -6.75 -6.84 8.24
C ALA A 85 -5.77 -6.71 9.42
N ILE A 86 -5.06 -5.58 9.54
CA ILE A 86 -4.17 -5.33 10.69
C ILE A 86 -4.95 -5.31 12.01
N ASP A 87 -6.10 -4.64 12.05
CA ASP A 87 -6.92 -4.55 13.28
C ASP A 87 -7.51 -5.92 13.69
N GLY A 88 -7.66 -6.84 12.73
CA GLY A 88 -8.07 -8.23 12.98
C GLY A 88 -6.94 -9.17 13.40
N CYS A 89 -5.68 -8.74 13.31
CA CYS A 89 -4.52 -9.54 13.65
C CYS A 89 -3.96 -9.15 15.02
N ALA A 90 -3.91 -10.12 15.94
CA ALA A 90 -3.41 -9.96 17.31
C ALA A 90 -1.90 -10.23 17.42
#